data_AF-A0A3D5KZZ0-F1
#
_entry.id   AF-A0A3D5KZZ0-F1
#
_cell.length_a   1.000
_cell.length_b   1.000
_cell.length_c   1.000
_cell.angle_alpha   90.00
_cell.angle_beta   90.00
_cell.angle_gamma   90.00
#
_symmetry.space_group_name_H-M   'P 1'
#
loop_
_entity.id
_entity.type
_entity.pdbx_description
1 polymer ?
#
loop_
_entity_poly.entity_id
_entity_poly.type
_entity_poly.pdbx_seq_one_letter_code
_entity_poly.pdbx_strand_id
1 'polypeptide(L)' 'MAGKRKQHYSGIGGQALLEGVMMRNHDMVACAVRKPTGEIEVEVDEHHPIGEGTIWTKIPLIRGVLA' A
#
# COMPACT_ATOMS: atom_id res chain seq x y z
N MET A 1 18.71 28.64 18.83
CA MET A 1 17.37 28.26 18.32
C MET A 1 17.56 27.19 17.26
N ALA A 2 17.40 25.91 17.60
CA ALA A 2 17.48 24.83 16.61
C ALA A 2 16.23 24.87 15.73
N GLY A 3 16.40 25.10 14.43
CA GLY A 3 15.29 25.17 13.47
C GLY A 3 14.55 23.83 13.40
N LYS A 4 13.22 23.88 13.46
CA LYS A 4 12.37 22.68 13.29
C LYS A 4 12.58 22.11 11.89
N ARG A 5 13.11 20.89 11.79
CA ARG A 5 13.13 20.14 10.52
C ARG A 5 11.69 19.83 10.11
N LYS A 6 11.29 20.25 8.90
CA LYS A 6 10.04 19.81 8.27
C LYS A 6 10.17 18.31 7.96
N GLN A 7 9.30 17.50 8.54
CA GLN A 7 9.16 16.10 8.15
C GLN A 7 8.51 16.04 6.75
N HIS A 8 9.13 15.33 5.81
CA HIS A 8 8.57 15.09 4.49
C HIS A 8 7.92 13.70 4.49
N TYR A 9 6.63 13.64 4.18
CA TYR A 9 5.91 12.38 4.09
C TYR A 9 6.35 11.61 2.86
N SER A 10 6.73 10.34 3.03
CA SER A 10 7.27 9.50 1.95
C SER A 10 6.20 8.86 1.06
N GLY A 11 4.92 9.01 1.38
CA GLY A 11 3.85 8.30 0.66
C GLY A 11 3.70 6.82 1.07
N ILE A 12 4.55 6.32 1.96
CA ILE A 12 4.59 4.91 2.32
C ILE A 12 3.56 4.64 3.42
N GLY A 13 2.63 3.74 3.13
CA GLY A 13 1.65 3.21 4.07
C GLY A 13 1.70 1.70 4.13
N GLY A 14 0.80 1.09 4.88
CA GLY A 14 0.74 -0.36 4.99
C GLY A 14 -0.53 -0.85 5.66
N GLN A 15 -0.73 -2.16 5.59
CA GLN A 15 -1.80 -2.89 6.25
C GLN A 15 -1.21 -4.04 7.07
N ALA A 16 -1.87 -4.38 8.18
CA ALA A 16 -1.52 -5.56 8.95
C ALA A 16 -2.07 -6.83 8.27
N LEU A 17 -1.23 -7.85 8.13
CA LEU A 17 -1.61 -9.20 7.73
C LEU A 17 -1.59 -10.11 8.96
N LEU A 18 -2.27 -11.26 8.91
CA LEU A 18 -2.35 -12.18 10.06
C LEU A 18 -0.99 -12.68 10.53
N GLU A 19 -0.08 -12.99 9.59
CA GLU A 19 1.24 -13.57 9.87
C GLU A 19 2.36 -12.69 9.34
N GLY A 20 2.10 -11.38 9.19
CA GLY A 20 2.97 -10.53 8.39
C GLY A 20 2.62 -9.06 8.36
N VAL A 21 3.34 -8.35 7.51
CA VAL A 21 3.13 -6.92 7.25
C VAL A 21 3.01 -6.68 5.76
N MET A 22 2.11 -5.78 5.37
CA MET A 22 2.02 -5.24 4.02
C MET A 22 2.48 -3.78 4.05
N MET A 23 3.38 -3.41 3.14
CA MET A 23 3.78 -2.04 2.87
C MET A 23 3.40 -1.67 1.44
N ARG A 24 2.96 -0.43 1.22
CA ARG A 24 2.57 0.09 -0.10
C ARG A 24 3.14 1.48 -0.32
N ASN A 25 3.61 1.72 -1.54
CA ASN A 25 3.93 3.05 -2.04
C ASN A 25 3.53 3.14 -3.52
N HIS A 26 2.68 4.09 -3.87
CA HIS A 26 2.12 4.20 -5.22
C HIS A 26 1.55 2.83 -5.69
N ASP A 27 2.15 2.27 -6.73
CA ASP A 27 1.69 1.09 -7.47
C ASP A 27 2.46 -0.14 -7.01
N MET A 28 3.40 0.01 -6.07
CA MET A 28 4.20 -1.08 -5.52
C MET A 28 3.65 -1.51 -4.18
N VAL A 29 3.50 -2.82 -4.00
CA VAL A 29 3.09 -3.44 -2.74
C VAL A 29 4.10 -4.52 -2.38
N ALA A 30 4.49 -4.56 -1.11
CA ALA A 30 5.37 -5.60 -0.57
C ALA A 30 4.71 -6.27 0.62
N CYS A 31 4.57 -7.59 0.56
CA CYS A 31 3.98 -8.43 1.59
C CYS A 31 5.05 -9.34 2.18
N ALA A 32 5.32 -9.21 3.47
CA ALA A 32 6.24 -10.08 4.19
C ALA A 32 5.43 -10.98 5.14
N VAL A 33 5.51 -12.30 4.97
CA VAL A 33 4.78 -13.28 5.78
C VAL A 33 5.71 -14.32 6.39
N ARG A 34 5.36 -14.80 7.58
CA ARG A 34 6.09 -15.87 8.26
C ARG A 34 5.60 -17.23 7.79
N LYS A 35 6.51 -18.05 7.24
CA LYS A 35 6.24 -19.45 6.92
C LYS A 35 6.19 -20.31 8.19
N PRO A 36 5.51 -21.48 8.15
CA PRO A 36 5.55 -22.45 9.26
C PRO A 36 6.96 -22.93 9.60
N THR A 37 7.88 -22.91 8.63
CA THR A 37 9.31 -23.21 8.82
C THR A 37 10.05 -22.16 9.66
N GLY A 38 9.44 -21.00 9.89
CA GLY A 38 10.00 -19.88 10.64
C GLY A 38 10.73 -18.85 9.79
N GLU A 39 10.86 -19.10 8.49
CA GLU A 39 11.41 -18.16 7.51
C GLU A 39 10.42 -17.04 7.19
N ILE A 40 10.92 -15.88 6.78
CA ILE A 40 10.10 -14.78 6.26
C ILE A 40 10.22 -14.80 4.75
N GLU A 41 9.10 -14.94 4.07
CA GLU A 41 9.02 -14.75 2.63
C GLU A 41 8.46 -13.36 2.34
N VAL A 42 9.07 -12.69 1.36
CA VAL A 42 8.66 -11.37 0.92
C VAL A 42 8.29 -11.45 -0.55
N GLU A 43 7.06 -11.07 -0.86
CA GLU A 43 6.57 -10.93 -2.22
C GLU A 43 6.38 -9.46 -2.54
N VAL A 44 6.82 -9.04 -3.72
CA VAL A 44 6.66 -7.67 -4.21
C VAL A 44 5.87 -7.73 -5.51
N ASP A 45 4.81 -6.95 -5.57
CA ASP A 45 3.89 -6.92 -6.71
C ASP A 45 3.58 -5.48 -7.15
N GLU A 46 3.28 -5.33 -8.44
CA GLU A 46 2.82 -4.09 -9.06
C GLU A 46 1.29 -4.08 -9.11
N HIS A 47 0.67 -3.38 -8.15
CA HIS A 47 -0.77 -3.24 -8.06
C HIS A 47 -1.26 -1.96 -8.74
N HIS A 48 -1.77 -2.13 -9.97
CA HIS A 48 -2.50 -1.09 -10.69
C HIS A 48 -4.01 -1.21 -10.37
N PRO A 49 -4.65 -0.19 -9.77
CA PRO A 49 -6.09 -0.20 -9.53
C PRO A 49 -6.86 -0.26 -10.84
N ILE A 50 -7.93 -1.06 -10.87
CA ILE A 50 -8.81 -1.16 -12.03
C ILE A 50 -9.56 0.17 -12.18
N GLY A 51 -9.18 1.00 -13.16
CA GLY A 51 -9.85 2.26 -13.48
C GLY A 51 -9.13 3.54 -13.03
N GLU A 52 -7.85 3.42 -12.65
CA GLU A 52 -7.00 4.57 -12.34
C GLU A 52 -7.05 5.63 -13.47
N GLY A 53 -7.41 6.86 -13.14
CA GLY A 53 -7.51 7.97 -14.09
C GLY A 53 -8.83 8.13 -14.87
N THR A 54 -9.81 7.24 -14.70
CA THR A 54 -11.10 7.36 -15.40
C THR A 54 -12.10 8.30 -14.69
N ILE A 55 -13.00 8.95 -15.44
CA ILE A 55 -14.06 9.82 -14.86
C ILE A 55 -14.96 9.04 -13.88
N TRP A 56 -15.11 7.74 -14.09
CA TRP A 56 -15.98 6.86 -13.33
C TRP A 56 -15.53 6.68 -11.86
N THR A 57 -14.22 6.71 -11.58
CA THR A 57 -13.70 6.62 -10.21
C THR A 57 -13.90 7.89 -9.38
N LYS A 58 -14.35 9.00 -10.00
CA LYS A 58 -14.73 10.25 -9.31
C LYS A 58 -16.17 10.23 -8.77
N ILE A 59 -17.01 9.29 -9.20
CA ILE A 59 -18.40 9.17 -8.77
C ILE A 59 -18.44 8.26 -7.53
N PRO A 60 -18.88 8.73 -6.34
CA PRO A 60 -18.78 7.95 -5.09
C PRO A 60 -19.39 6.54 -5.13
N LEU A 61 -20.52 6.38 -5.84
CA LEU A 61 -21.20 5.09 -5.97
C LEU A 61 -20.38 4.10 -6.82
N ILE A 62 -19.85 4.55 -7.95
CA ILE A 62 -19.08 3.72 -8.88
C ILE A 62 -17.69 3.45 -8.32
N ARG A 63 -17.08 4.45 -7.64
CA ARG A 63 -15.85 4.29 -6.87
C ARG A 63 -15.99 3.18 -5.83
N GLY A 64 -17.10 3.11 -5.09
CA GLY A 64 -17.30 2.07 -4.07
C GLY A 64 -17.41 0.65 -4.62
N VAL A 65 -17.81 0.49 -5.89
CA VAL A 65 -17.97 -0.83 -6.54
C VAL A 65 -16.68 -1.28 -7.24
N LEU A 66 -15.86 -0.34 -7.70
CA LEU A 66 -14.63 -0.61 -8.46
C LEU A 66 -13.33 -0.51 -7.64
N ALA A 67 -13.38 0.02 -6.41
CA ALA A 67 -12.22 0.24 -5.54
C ALA A 67 -11.67 -1.03 -4.89
#